data_AF-A0AAD9K1M4-F1
#
_entry.id   AF-A0AAD9K1M4-F1
#
_cell.length_a   1.000
_cell.length_b   1.000
_cell.length_c   1.000
_cell.angle_alpha   90.00
_cell.angle_beta   90.00
_cell.angle_gamma   90.00
#
_symmetry.space_group_name_H-M   'P 1'
#
loop_
_entity.id
_entity.type
_entity.pdbx_description
1 polymer ?
#
loop_
_entity_poly.entity_id
_entity_poly.type
_entity_poly.pdbx_seq_one_letter_code
_entity_poly.pdbx_strand_id
1 'polypeptide(L)'
;MVIYTSLRVGHGVRKQRGYEDPKHTAVHREQMFEGGDWLLLGWALHYLPFWTMGRVLYFHHYMPAFVYSCMLSGIVLDYIVTSLSRSFGKGSFIVYHILCGSVLLVIFYSFYLFCPLSYGMTGALADNDTSIMYGLKWMDSWQI
;
A
#
# COMPACT_ATOMS: atom_id res chain seq x y z
N MET A 1 -1.74 4.54 3.53
CA MET A 1 -2.29 5.47 4.55
C MET A 1 -1.89 6.91 4.29
N VAL A 2 -0.61 7.28 4.39
CA VAL A 2 -0.14 8.68 4.22
C VAL A 2 -0.61 9.32 2.92
N ILE A 3 -0.41 8.65 1.77
CA ILE A 3 -0.83 9.18 0.46
C ILE A 3 -2.34 9.45 0.44
N TYR A 4 -3.14 8.51 0.92
CA TYR A 4 -4.60 8.66 0.98
C TYR A 4 -5.01 9.84 1.84
N THR A 5 -4.47 9.95 3.07
CA THR A 5 -4.79 11.06 3.98
C THR A 5 -4.38 12.40 3.38
N SER A 6 -3.22 12.47 2.71
CA SER A 6 -2.77 13.69 2.01
C SER A 6 -3.71 14.07 0.86
N LEU A 7 -4.16 13.10 0.05
CA LEU A 7 -5.14 13.33 -1.02
C LEU A 7 -6.48 13.82 -0.45
N ARG A 8 -6.94 13.22 0.66
CA ARG A 8 -8.19 13.58 1.33
C ARG A 8 -8.18 14.99 1.90
N VAL A 9 -7.11 15.34 2.62
CA VAL A 9 -6.90 16.69 3.18
C VAL A 9 -6.74 17.72 2.06
N GLY A 10 -5.89 17.42 1.06
CA GLY A 10 -5.68 18.29 -0.09
C GLY A 10 -6.98 18.58 -0.85
N HIS A 11 -7.84 17.56 -1.05
CA HIS A 11 -9.15 17.77 -1.66
C HIS A 11 -10.07 18.65 -0.80
N GLY A 12 -10.09 18.45 0.52
CA GLY A 12 -10.87 19.29 1.44
C GLY A 12 -10.50 20.78 1.31
N VAL A 13 -9.20 21.08 1.26
CA VAL A 13 -8.69 22.44 1.05
C VAL A 13 -9.10 22.99 -0.31
N ARG A 14 -8.98 22.20 -1.39
CA ARG A 14 -9.38 22.63 -2.74
C ARG A 14 -10.88 22.94 -2.83
N LYS A 15 -11.72 22.11 -2.21
CA LYS A 15 -13.18 22.31 -2.16
C LYS A 15 -13.53 23.60 -1.41
N GLN A 16 -12.87 23.86 -0.26
CA GLN A 16 -13.09 25.09 0.51
C GLN A 16 -12.67 26.35 -0.25
N ARG A 17 -11.69 26.24 -1.17
CA ARG A 17 -11.24 27.33 -2.04
C ARG A 17 -12.07 27.50 -3.32
N GLY A 18 -13.11 26.69 -3.52
CA GLY A 18 -13.99 26.80 -4.69
C GLY A 18 -13.43 26.25 -6.00
N TYR A 19 -12.42 25.37 -5.96
CA TYR A 19 -11.94 24.70 -7.17
C TYR A 19 -12.94 23.63 -7.64
N GLU A 20 -13.39 23.75 -8.88
CA GLU A 20 -14.20 22.73 -9.54
C GLU A 20 -13.33 21.77 -10.35
N ASP A 21 -13.56 20.46 -10.17
CA ASP A 21 -12.89 19.43 -10.96
C ASP A 21 -13.79 18.97 -12.12
N PRO A 22 -13.20 18.48 -13.22
CA PRO A 22 -13.97 17.81 -14.26
C PRO A 22 -14.82 16.68 -13.70
N LYS A 23 -16.08 16.57 -14.16
CA LYS A 23 -17.07 15.60 -13.63
C LYS A 23 -16.52 14.17 -13.51
N HIS A 24 -15.81 13.70 -14.54
CA HIS A 24 -15.25 12.34 -14.55
C HIS A 24 -14.16 12.14 -13.47
N THR A 25 -13.35 13.16 -13.17
CA THR A 25 -12.34 13.13 -12.12
C THR A 25 -13.00 13.23 -10.74
N ALA A 26 -14.06 14.03 -10.62
CA ALA A 26 -14.81 14.18 -9.38
C ALA A 26 -15.45 12.86 -8.94
N VAL A 27 -16.15 12.18 -9.86
CA VAL A 27 -16.81 10.88 -9.58
C VAL A 27 -15.80 9.83 -9.15
N HIS A 28 -14.70 9.67 -9.88
CA HIS A 28 -13.69 8.66 -9.56
C HIS A 28 -13.00 8.92 -8.21
N ARG A 29 -12.76 10.19 -7.87
CA ARG A 29 -12.22 10.57 -6.57
C ARG A 29 -13.23 10.34 -5.44
N GLU A 30 -14.51 10.62 -5.66
CA GLU A 30 -15.57 10.40 -4.67
C GLU A 30 -15.68 8.91 -4.34
N GLN A 31 -15.69 8.04 -5.35
CA GLN A 31 -15.63 6.58 -5.17
C GLN A 31 -14.41 6.14 -4.35
N MET A 32 -13.23 6.70 -4.63
CA MET A 32 -12.02 6.44 -3.84
C MET A 32 -12.20 6.87 -2.38
N PHE A 33 -12.82 8.03 -2.13
CA PHE A 33 -12.99 8.52 -0.76
C PHE A 33 -14.02 7.72 0.02
N GLU A 34 -15.17 7.39 -0.58
CA GLU A 34 -16.21 6.57 0.05
C GLU A 34 -15.65 5.24 0.55
N GLY A 35 -14.96 4.48 -0.31
CA GLY A 35 -14.33 3.22 0.10
C GLY A 35 -13.14 3.43 1.04
N GLY A 36 -12.32 4.43 0.78
CA GLY A 36 -11.09 4.66 1.53
C GLY A 36 -11.32 5.13 2.98
N ASP A 37 -12.36 5.91 3.24
CA ASP A 37 -12.68 6.43 4.57
C ASP A 37 -13.10 5.25 5.49
N TRP A 38 -13.89 4.30 4.95
CA TRP A 38 -14.24 3.07 5.67
C TRP A 38 -13.04 2.17 5.94
N LEU A 39 -12.13 2.02 4.97
CA LEU A 39 -10.91 1.23 5.16
C LEU A 39 -9.95 1.87 6.15
N LEU A 40 -9.84 3.20 6.16
CA LEU A 40 -9.04 3.94 7.15
C LEU A 40 -9.63 3.79 8.55
N LEU A 41 -10.96 3.86 8.69
CA LEU A 41 -11.63 3.59 9.95
C LEU A 41 -11.39 2.14 10.41
N GLY A 42 -11.54 1.17 9.51
CA GLY A 42 -11.24 -0.24 9.79
C GLY A 42 -9.81 -0.45 10.28
N TRP A 43 -8.83 0.18 9.62
CA TRP A 43 -7.44 0.20 10.06
C TRP A 43 -7.29 0.81 11.46
N ALA A 44 -7.90 1.98 11.71
CA ALA A 44 -7.80 2.68 12.99
C ALA A 44 -8.36 1.84 14.14
N LEU A 45 -9.53 1.22 13.94
CA LEU A 45 -10.15 0.34 14.93
C LEU A 45 -9.30 -0.90 15.24
N HIS A 46 -8.52 -1.39 14.27
CA HIS A 46 -7.64 -2.54 14.45
C HIS A 46 -6.19 -2.16 14.79
N TYR A 47 -5.86 -0.87 14.91
CA TYR A 47 -4.49 -0.43 15.23
C TYR A 47 -4.43 0.38 16.51
N LEU A 48 -5.31 1.37 16.68
CA LEU A 48 -5.28 2.29 17.82
C LEU A 48 -5.47 1.61 19.18
N PRO A 49 -6.38 0.62 19.36
CA PRO A 49 -6.56 -0.01 20.67
C PRO A 49 -5.29 -0.67 21.21
N PHE A 50 -4.42 -1.16 20.33
CA PHE A 50 -3.16 -1.81 20.71
C PHE A 50 -2.19 -0.88 21.43
N TRP A 51 -2.26 0.44 21.18
CA TRP A 51 -1.43 1.43 21.89
C TRP A 51 -1.78 1.56 23.37
N THR A 52 -3.02 1.22 23.75
CA THR A 52 -3.48 1.27 25.14
C THR A 52 -3.37 -0.07 25.88
N MET A 53 -2.98 -1.14 25.19
CA MET A 53 -2.88 -2.46 25.81
C MET A 53 -1.61 -2.58 26.66
N GLY A 54 -1.77 -2.98 27.92
CA GLY A 54 -0.65 -3.20 28.87
C GLY A 54 0.04 -4.56 28.76
N ARG A 55 -0.08 -5.26 27.63
CA ARG A 55 0.51 -6.59 27.41
C ARG A 55 1.50 -6.57 26.25
N VAL A 56 2.37 -7.57 26.21
CA VAL A 56 3.34 -7.75 25.11
C VAL A 56 2.59 -7.98 23.80
N LEU A 57 3.02 -7.28 22.74
CA LEU A 57 2.49 -7.37 21.39
C LEU A 57 3.57 -7.85 20.44
N TYR A 58 3.15 -8.63 19.46
CA TYR A 58 4.00 -9.18 18.40
C TYR A 58 3.44 -8.80 17.03
N PHE A 59 4.25 -8.97 15.99
CA PHE A 59 3.92 -8.59 14.62
C PHE A 59 2.57 -9.10 14.12
N HIS A 60 2.16 -10.32 14.48
CA HIS A 60 0.88 -10.88 14.06
C HIS A 60 -0.35 -10.11 14.58
N HIS A 61 -0.21 -9.35 15.67
CA HIS A 61 -1.30 -8.48 16.16
C HIS A 61 -1.59 -7.33 15.19
N TYR A 62 -0.61 -6.93 14.36
CA TYR A 62 -0.78 -5.92 13.32
C TYR A 62 -1.48 -6.46 12.06
N MET A 63 -1.54 -7.79 11.88
CA MET A 63 -2.07 -8.39 10.64
C MET A 63 -3.48 -7.94 10.27
N PRO A 64 -4.46 -7.85 11.20
CA PRO A 64 -5.79 -7.35 10.85
C PRO A 64 -5.77 -5.93 10.29
N ALA A 65 -5.05 -5.01 10.93
CA ALA A 65 -4.88 -3.64 10.43
C ALA A 65 -4.13 -3.62 9.09
N PHE A 66 -3.15 -4.51 8.90
CA PHE A 66 -2.41 -4.63 7.65
C PHE A 66 -3.31 -4.98 6.46
N VAL A 67 -4.31 -5.86 6.64
CA VAL A 67 -5.26 -6.20 5.56
C VAL A 67 -6.02 -4.96 5.06
N TYR A 68 -6.51 -4.11 5.98
CA TYR A 68 -7.11 -2.81 5.60
C TYR A 68 -6.13 -1.90 4.86
N SER A 69 -4.85 -1.94 5.24
CA SER A 69 -3.80 -1.20 4.54
C SER A 69 -3.57 -1.70 3.11
N CYS A 70 -3.58 -3.01 2.88
CA CYS A 70 -3.48 -3.61 1.55
C CYS A 70 -4.66 -3.21 0.67
N MET A 71 -5.90 -3.32 1.19
CA MET A 71 -7.10 -2.92 0.45
C MET A 71 -7.08 -1.43 0.09
N LEU A 72 -6.72 -0.56 1.05
CA LEU A 72 -6.64 0.88 0.78
C LEU A 72 -5.55 1.19 -0.25
N SER A 73 -4.43 0.47 -0.21
CA SER A 73 -3.36 0.61 -1.20
C SER A 73 -3.86 0.26 -2.60
N GLY A 74 -4.71 -0.77 -2.74
CA GLY A 74 -5.37 -1.10 -4.00
C GLY A 74 -6.23 0.05 -4.55
N ILE A 75 -7.08 0.66 -3.72
CA ILE A 75 -7.91 1.80 -4.13
C ILE A 75 -7.04 3.01 -4.54
N VAL A 76 -6.01 3.32 -3.75
CA VAL A 76 -5.11 4.46 -4.04
C VAL A 76 -4.32 4.21 -5.32
N LEU A 77 -3.83 2.98 -5.54
CA LEU A 77 -3.12 2.60 -6.76
C LEU A 77 -4.04 2.70 -7.98
N ASP A 78 -5.28 2.22 -7.92
CA ASP A 78 -6.26 2.41 -8.99
C ASP A 78 -6.44 3.90 -9.31
N TYR A 79 -6.63 4.72 -8.28
CA TYR A 79 -6.81 6.16 -8.46
C TYR A 79 -5.60 6.82 -9.15
N ILE A 80 -4.39 6.52 -8.68
CA ILE A 80 -3.14 7.07 -9.24
C ILE A 80 -2.92 6.58 -10.66
N VAL A 81 -3.01 5.28 -10.91
CA VAL A 81 -2.76 4.68 -12.24
C VAL A 81 -3.77 5.21 -13.24
N THR A 82 -5.06 5.19 -12.92
CA THR A 82 -6.11 5.72 -13.81
C THR A 82 -5.92 7.22 -14.06
N SER A 83 -5.59 8.01 -13.04
CA SER A 83 -5.36 9.45 -13.19
C SER A 83 -4.15 9.73 -14.09
N LEU A 84 -3.04 9.02 -13.86
CA LEU A 84 -1.82 9.15 -14.63
C LEU A 84 -2.01 8.72 -16.08
N SER A 85 -2.64 7.56 -16.31
CA SER A 85 -2.91 7.05 -17.65
C SER A 85 -3.76 8.01 -18.48
N ARG A 86 -4.78 8.63 -17.88
CA ARG A 86 -5.64 9.61 -18.56
C ARG A 86 -4.86 10.83 -19.06
N SER A 87 -3.77 11.23 -18.39
CA SER A 87 -2.90 12.32 -18.84
C SER A 87 -2.22 12.03 -20.19
N PHE A 88 -2.16 10.77 -20.63
CA PHE A 88 -1.57 10.37 -21.92
C PHE A 88 -2.58 10.28 -23.08
N GLY A 89 -3.83 10.71 -22.89
CA GLY A 89 -4.83 10.81 -23.95
C GLY A 89 -5.06 9.48 -24.70
N LYS A 90 -4.74 9.44 -26.00
CA LYS A 90 -4.92 8.25 -26.86
C LYS A 90 -4.10 7.03 -26.40
N GLY A 91 -2.98 7.24 -25.70
CA GLY A 91 -2.14 6.19 -25.15
C GLY A 91 -2.61 5.64 -23.80
N SER A 92 -3.67 6.20 -23.21
CA SER A 92 -4.10 5.89 -21.84
C SER A 92 -4.30 4.40 -21.59
N PHE A 93 -4.87 3.66 -22.55
CA PHE A 93 -5.12 2.22 -22.39
C PHE A 93 -3.80 1.43 -22.26
N ILE A 94 -2.82 1.72 -23.12
CA ILE A 94 -1.52 1.05 -23.10
C ILE A 94 -0.77 1.39 -21.81
N VAL A 95 -0.72 2.68 -21.46
CA VAL A 95 -0.05 3.15 -20.24
C VAL A 95 -0.67 2.52 -18.99
N TYR A 96 -2.00 2.43 -18.92
CA TYR A 96 -2.71 1.77 -17.82
C TYR A 96 -2.26 0.32 -17.63
N HIS A 97 -2.22 -0.47 -18.72
CA HIS A 97 -1.83 -1.88 -18.64
C HIS A 97 -0.34 -2.05 -18.31
N ILE A 98 0.53 -1.17 -18.81
CA ILE A 98 1.95 -1.17 -18.46
C ILE A 98 2.13 -0.90 -16.97
N LEU A 99 1.43 0.10 -16.42
CA LEU A 99 1.52 0.46 -15.00
C LEU A 99 0.94 -0.63 -14.09
N CYS A 100 -0.22 -1.20 -14.43
CA CYS A 100 -0.77 -2.32 -13.66
C CYS A 100 0.13 -3.55 -13.75
N GLY A 101 0.65 -3.86 -14.93
CA GLY A 101 1.57 -4.97 -15.16
C GLY A 101 2.86 -4.82 -14.38
N SER A 102 3.44 -3.61 -14.33
CA SER A 102 4.68 -3.36 -13.57
C SER A 102 4.46 -3.48 -12.07
N VAL A 103 3.35 -2.98 -11.53
CA VAL A 103 2.99 -3.14 -10.10
C VAL A 103 2.84 -4.62 -9.75
N LEU A 104 2.10 -5.39 -10.55
CA LEU A 104 1.92 -6.82 -10.32
C LEU A 104 3.26 -7.56 -10.40
N LEU A 105 4.08 -7.26 -11.39
CA LEU A 105 5.41 -7.86 -11.55
C LEU A 105 6.29 -7.61 -10.32
N VAL A 106 6.31 -6.39 -9.80
CA VAL A 106 7.06 -6.04 -8.58
C VAL A 106 6.56 -6.84 -7.37
N ILE A 107 5.23 -6.98 -7.21
CA ILE A 107 4.65 -7.79 -6.12
C ILE A 107 5.06 -9.26 -6.25
N PHE A 108 4.94 -9.85 -7.44
CA PHE A 108 5.34 -11.24 -7.69
C PHE A 108 6.83 -11.46 -7.48
N TYR A 109 7.67 -10.56 -7.99
CA TYR A 109 9.11 -10.64 -7.82
C TYR A 109 9.52 -10.49 -6.34
N SER A 110 8.89 -9.56 -5.62
CA SER A 110 9.09 -9.41 -4.17
C SER A 110 8.73 -10.69 -3.43
N PHE A 111 7.59 -11.30 -3.73
CA PHE A 111 7.20 -12.56 -3.11
C PHE A 111 8.19 -13.69 -3.46
N TYR A 112 8.59 -13.80 -4.73
CA TYR A 112 9.56 -14.80 -5.16
C TYR A 112 10.88 -14.69 -4.40
N LEU A 113 11.40 -13.46 -4.25
CA LEU A 113 12.63 -13.20 -3.51
C LEU A 113 12.51 -13.57 -2.02
N PHE A 114 11.39 -13.23 -1.38
CA PHE A 114 11.19 -13.42 0.07
C PHE A 114 10.44 -14.70 0.45
N CYS A 115 10.08 -15.56 -0.50
CA CYS A 115 9.35 -16.80 -0.21
C CYS A 115 10.07 -17.74 0.78
N PRO A 116 11.42 -17.79 0.89
CA PRO A 116 12.08 -18.57 1.94
C PRO A 116 11.71 -18.13 3.36
N LEU A 117 11.38 -16.85 3.57
CA LEU A 117 10.92 -16.36 4.89
C LEU A 117 9.55 -16.91 5.26
N SER A 118 8.76 -17.33 4.28
CA SER A 118 7.41 -17.90 4.49
C SER A 118 7.42 -19.43 4.48
N TYR A 119 8.19 -20.04 3.58
CA TYR A 119 8.23 -21.50 3.39
C TYR A 119 9.34 -22.19 4.19
N GLY A 120 10.26 -21.44 4.79
CA GLY A 120 11.38 -21.95 5.55
C GLY A 120 12.71 -21.65 4.86
N MET A 121 13.65 -21.10 5.64
CA MET A 121 15.01 -20.82 5.19
C MET A 121 15.87 -22.08 5.29
N THR A 122 16.88 -22.16 4.42
CA THR A 122 17.87 -23.23 4.44
C THR A 122 19.26 -22.66 4.70
N GLY A 123 20.07 -23.39 5.47
CA GLY A 123 21.42 -22.97 5.82
C GLY A 123 21.50 -22.03 7.03
N ALA A 124 22.59 -21.26 7.12
CA ALA A 124 22.80 -20.28 8.18
C ALA A 124 21.85 -19.08 8.03
N LEU A 125 21.53 -18.41 9.15
CA LEU A 125 20.73 -17.18 9.17
C LEU A 125 21.31 -16.13 8.21
N ALA A 126 20.44 -15.29 7.65
CA ALA A 126 20.85 -14.20 6.75
C ALA A 126 21.70 -13.13 7.46
N ASP A 127 21.77 -13.14 8.78
CA ASP A 127 22.68 -12.31 9.58
C ASP A 127 24.18 -12.60 9.35
N ASN A 128 24.51 -13.77 8.83
CA ASN A 128 25.89 -14.15 8.53
C ASN A 128 26.24 -13.81 7.07
N ASP A 129 27.30 -13.01 6.87
CA ASP A 129 27.82 -12.60 5.55
C ASP A 129 28.14 -13.77 4.61
N THR A 130 28.40 -14.96 5.17
CA THR A 130 28.67 -16.18 4.39
C THR A 130 27.41 -16.98 4.03
N SER A 131 26.24 -16.56 4.52
CA SER A 131 24.97 -17.22 4.23
C SER A 131 24.51 -16.93 2.80
N ILE A 132 23.99 -17.97 2.13
CA ILE A 132 23.27 -17.82 0.86
C ILE A 132 22.04 -16.92 0.98
N MET A 133 21.53 -16.72 2.20
CA MET A 133 20.36 -15.89 2.48
C MET A 133 20.73 -14.45 2.87
N TYR A 134 22.02 -14.09 2.96
CA TYR A 134 22.47 -12.76 3.38
C TYR A 134 21.80 -11.62 2.59
N GLY A 135 21.57 -11.81 1.29
CA GLY A 135 20.90 -10.84 0.42
C GLY A 135 19.42 -10.54 0.77
N LEU A 136 18.80 -11.32 1.66
CA LEU A 136 17.45 -11.06 2.15
C LEU A 136 17.41 -10.03 3.29
N LYS A 137 18.54 -9.78 3.97
CA LYS A 137 18.62 -8.84 5.09
C LYS A 137 18.77 -7.40 4.56
N TRP A 138 17.65 -6.77 4.28
CA TRP A 138 17.63 -5.39 3.77
C TRP A 138 17.70 -4.31 4.85
N MET A 139 17.41 -4.67 6.10
CA MET A 139 17.47 -3.75 7.24
C MET A 139 18.26 -4.39 8.39
N ASP A 140 19.08 -3.60 9.06
CA ASP A 140 19.92 -4.08 10.18
C ASP A 140 19.11 -4.68 11.33
N SER A 141 17.88 -4.19 11.53
CA SER A 141 16.96 -4.66 12.57
C SER A 141 16.29 -6.01 12.24
N TRP A 142 16.41 -6.52 11.00
CA TRP A 142 15.84 -7.81 10.64
C TRP A 142 16.73 -8.93 11.15
N GLN A 143 16.20 -9.71 12.11
CA GLN A 143 16.82 -10.92 12.64
C GLN A 143 16.31 -12.12 11.84
N ILE A 144 16.85 -12.29 10.64
CA ILE A 144 16.53 -13.37 9.69
C ILE A 144 17.81 -14.09 9.26
#